data_AF-A0A947BBM3-F1
#
_entry.id   AF-A0A947BBM3-F1
#
_cell.length_a   1.000
_cell.length_b   1.000
_cell.length_c   1.000
_cell.angle_alpha   90.00
_cell.angle_beta   90.00
_cell.angle_gamma   90.00
#
_symmetry.space_group_name_H-M   'P 1'
#
loop_
_entity.id
_entity.type
_entity.pdbx_description
1 polymer ?
#
loop_
_entity_poly.entity_id
_entity_poly.type
_entity_poly.pdbx_seq_one_letter_code
_entity_poly.pdbx_strand_id
1 'polypeptide(L)'
;MRTPEHKEAKDTFGLRPLTERRKAFVSDERGSLTIFSLFLFMMMLFIAGMSVDMVHQEKRRVGMQNAVDSAILAASSMSQELDATTLVQEYVAKAGFNADDVTVTPMDVYSGSGAGLYSRSVSVDTTVSTSTMFMSMLGVTSLNSPVAGSAQESSENVEISLILDISGSMNWDSADATKTKLEALKDAANSFIDAVFESNDPQRVSINIIPYNQQVYVPNGLLSRLPVNNSTVVVSPVPSYTGALAQYQTQDPNAPCFIFDDADFQTLRLGETNGFN
;
A
#
# COMPACT_ATOMS: atom_id res chain seq x y z
N MET A 1 32.50 -30.33 -114.88
CA MET A 1 33.33 -29.11 -114.81
C MET A 1 32.80 -28.26 -113.66
N ARG A 2 33.70 -27.83 -112.75
CA ARG A 2 33.49 -27.03 -111.53
C ARG A 2 32.89 -27.72 -110.29
N THR A 3 33.81 -28.10 -109.38
CA THR A 3 33.63 -28.35 -107.95
C THR A 3 33.52 -27.04 -107.15
N PRO A 4 32.95 -27.09 -105.93
CA PRO A 4 33.45 -26.30 -104.79
C PRO A 4 33.72 -27.25 -103.59
N GLU A 5 34.97 -27.49 -103.22
CA GLU A 5 35.77 -26.79 -102.20
C GLU A 5 35.21 -26.90 -100.77
N HIS A 6 35.82 -27.82 -100.02
CA HIS A 6 35.69 -28.06 -98.58
C HIS A 6 36.14 -26.84 -97.76
N LYS A 7 35.38 -26.47 -96.72
CA LYS A 7 35.92 -25.78 -95.54
C LYS A 7 35.58 -26.57 -94.28
N GLU A 8 36.59 -27.30 -93.84
CA GLU A 8 36.68 -28.00 -92.56
C GLU A 8 36.75 -26.95 -91.43
N ALA A 9 35.74 -26.90 -90.56
CA ALA A 9 35.73 -26.06 -89.37
C ALA A 9 36.58 -26.75 -88.29
N LYS A 10 37.81 -26.27 -88.10
CA LYS A 10 38.65 -26.66 -86.96
C LYS A 10 38.14 -25.94 -85.71
N ASP A 11 37.47 -26.68 -84.84
CA ASP A 11 37.19 -26.27 -83.46
C ASP A 11 38.51 -26.15 -82.69
N THR A 12 39.10 -24.95 -82.72
CA THR A 12 40.20 -24.60 -81.82
C THR A 12 39.63 -24.33 -80.43
N PHE A 13 39.70 -25.36 -79.57
CA PHE A 13 39.50 -25.26 -78.13
C PHE A 13 40.62 -24.38 -77.53
N GLY A 14 40.43 -23.06 -77.58
CA GLY A 14 41.39 -22.08 -77.10
C GLY A 14 41.53 -22.09 -75.58
N LEU A 15 42.62 -22.67 -75.08
CA LEU A 15 43.04 -22.58 -73.68
C LEU A 15 43.46 -21.14 -73.39
N ARG A 16 42.59 -20.37 -72.72
CA ARG A 16 42.91 -19.01 -72.25
C ARG A 16 44.11 -19.04 -71.28
N PRO A 17 45.08 -18.13 -71.41
CA PRO A 17 46.26 -18.10 -70.56
C PRO A 17 45.88 -17.89 -69.09
N LEU A 18 46.52 -18.65 -68.19
CA LEU A 18 46.23 -18.66 -66.75
C LEU A 18 46.33 -17.28 -66.08
N THR A 19 47.11 -16.37 -66.66
CA THR A 19 47.26 -14.97 -66.22
C THR A 19 45.99 -14.14 -66.37
N GLU A 20 45.22 -14.35 -67.44
CA GLU A 20 43.93 -13.68 -67.67
C GLU A 20 42.86 -14.20 -66.71
N ARG A 21 42.85 -15.51 -66.45
CA ARG A 21 41.96 -16.13 -65.45
C ARG A 21 42.24 -15.63 -64.04
N ARG A 22 43.51 -15.38 -63.69
CA ARG A 22 43.90 -14.87 -62.37
C ARG A 22 43.49 -13.40 -62.17
N LYS A 23 43.58 -12.57 -63.21
CA LYS A 23 43.08 -11.18 -63.18
C LYS A 23 41.56 -11.13 -63.04
N ALA A 24 40.84 -11.95 -63.81
CA ALA A 24 39.39 -12.03 -63.74
C ALA A 24 38.87 -12.53 -62.38
N PHE A 25 39.61 -13.44 -61.72
CA PHE A 25 39.27 -13.92 -60.38
C PHE A 25 39.53 -12.88 -59.28
N VAL A 26 40.62 -12.10 -59.38
CA VAL A 26 40.92 -11.02 -58.43
C VAL A 26 39.94 -9.85 -58.55
N SER A 27 39.35 -9.64 -59.74
CA SER A 27 38.31 -8.62 -59.97
C SER A 27 36.88 -9.14 -59.76
N ASP A 28 36.68 -10.38 -59.31
CA ASP A 28 35.34 -10.96 -59.16
C ASP A 28 34.70 -10.54 -57.83
N GLU A 29 33.85 -9.52 -57.87
CA GLU A 29 33.12 -8.98 -56.71
C GLU A 29 31.84 -9.75 -56.38
N ARG A 30 31.48 -10.80 -57.13
CA ARG A 30 30.20 -11.51 -56.99
C ARG A 30 30.00 -12.16 -55.60
N GLY A 31 31.07 -12.35 -54.82
CA GLY A 31 31.02 -12.88 -53.44
C GLY A 31 31.00 -11.82 -52.33
N SER A 32 31.24 -10.54 -52.65
CA SER A 32 31.34 -9.44 -51.67
C SER A 32 30.03 -9.25 -50.88
N LEU A 33 28.89 -9.23 -51.60
CA LEU A 33 27.56 -9.14 -50.99
C LEU A 33 27.23 -10.35 -50.11
N THR A 34 27.71 -11.55 -50.46
CA THR A 34 27.49 -12.76 -49.68
C THR A 34 28.20 -12.67 -48.33
N ILE A 35 29.47 -12.25 -48.30
CA ILE A 35 30.25 -12.05 -47.07
C ILE A 35 29.59 -10.99 -46.18
N PHE A 36 29.18 -9.87 -46.77
CA PHE A 36 28.47 -8.80 -46.04
C PHE A 36 27.13 -9.28 -45.47
N SER A 37 26.35 -10.05 -46.24
CA SER A 37 25.06 -10.60 -45.79
C SER A 37 25.22 -11.62 -44.65
N LEU A 38 26.24 -12.47 -44.70
CA LEU A 38 26.60 -13.40 -43.62
C LEU A 38 27.00 -12.66 -42.34
N PHE A 39 27.76 -11.57 -42.48
CA PHE A 39 28.13 -10.73 -41.35
C PHE A 39 26.89 -10.08 -40.70
N LEU A 40 25.98 -9.51 -41.49
CA LEU A 40 24.73 -8.95 -40.98
C LEU A 40 23.83 -10.02 -40.33
N PHE A 41 23.76 -11.21 -40.94
CA PHE A 41 23.01 -12.33 -40.38
C PHE A 41 23.58 -12.77 -39.03
N MET A 42 24.90 -12.87 -38.90
CA MET A 42 25.57 -13.16 -37.64
C MET A 42 25.26 -12.08 -36.59
N MET A 43 25.28 -10.80 -36.98
CA MET A 43 24.94 -9.69 -36.09
C MET A 43 23.49 -9.76 -35.59
N MET A 44 22.55 -10.11 -36.48
CA MET A 44 21.14 -10.32 -36.10
C MET A 44 20.99 -11.47 -35.10
N LEU A 45 21.71 -12.58 -35.28
CA LEU A 45 21.69 -13.71 -34.33
C LEU A 45 22.23 -13.31 -32.97
N PHE A 46 23.30 -12.50 -32.90
CA PHE A 46 23.80 -11.97 -31.64
C PHE A 46 22.77 -11.10 -30.91
N ILE A 47 22.15 -10.15 -31.62
CA ILE A 47 21.13 -9.27 -31.03
C ILE A 47 19.92 -10.09 -30.55
N ALA A 48 19.49 -11.07 -31.33
CA ALA A 48 18.42 -11.97 -30.94
C ALA A 48 18.80 -12.80 -29.70
N GLY A 49 20.02 -13.32 -29.65
CA GLY A 49 20.54 -14.06 -28.49
C GLY A 49 20.59 -13.21 -27.21
N MET A 50 21.08 -11.97 -27.30
CA MET A 50 21.06 -11.01 -26.19
C MET A 50 19.64 -10.73 -25.69
N SER A 51 18.67 -10.67 -26.61
CA SER A 51 17.26 -10.48 -26.25
C SER A 51 16.71 -11.67 -25.47
N VAL A 52 17.09 -12.90 -25.83
CA VAL A 52 16.71 -14.12 -25.10
C VAL A 52 17.31 -14.12 -23.68
N ASP A 53 18.59 -13.77 -23.55
CA ASP A 53 19.24 -13.66 -22.24
C ASP A 53 18.54 -12.63 -21.34
N MET A 54 18.14 -11.48 -21.91
CA MET A 54 17.42 -10.45 -21.16
C MET A 54 16.02 -10.92 -20.73
N VAL A 55 15.27 -11.60 -21.60
CA VAL A 55 13.97 -12.19 -21.23
C VAL A 55 14.12 -13.25 -20.15
N HIS A 56 15.17 -14.05 -20.19
CA HIS A 56 15.44 -15.06 -19.18
C HIS A 56 15.78 -14.42 -17.82
N GLN A 57 16.60 -13.36 -17.81
CA GLN A 57 16.89 -12.56 -16.60
C GLN A 57 15.61 -11.96 -16.02
N GLU A 58 14.81 -11.27 -16.84
CA GLU A 58 13.58 -10.62 -16.35
C GLU A 58 12.56 -11.62 -15.83
N LYS A 59 12.43 -12.80 -16.45
CA LYS A 59 11.57 -13.86 -15.93
C LYS A 59 11.97 -14.29 -14.52
N ARG A 60 13.28 -14.48 -14.26
CA ARG A 60 13.79 -14.82 -12.93
C ARG A 60 13.60 -13.68 -11.94
N ARG A 61 13.89 -12.45 -12.34
CA ARG A 61 13.71 -11.26 -11.51
C ARG A 61 12.25 -11.09 -11.07
N VAL A 62 11.29 -11.20 -12.02
CA VAL A 62 9.85 -11.13 -11.73
C VAL A 62 9.40 -12.30 -10.86
N GLY A 63 9.91 -13.52 -11.10
CA GLY A 63 9.62 -14.68 -10.26
C GLY A 63 10.04 -14.47 -8.81
N MET A 64 11.23 -13.92 -8.59
CA MET A 64 11.72 -13.58 -7.25
C MET A 64 10.90 -12.47 -6.60
N GLN A 65 10.57 -11.40 -7.35
CA GLN A 65 9.73 -10.32 -6.83
C GLN A 65 8.36 -10.84 -6.36
N ASN A 66 7.69 -11.67 -7.17
CA ASN A 66 6.40 -12.26 -6.78
C ASN A 66 6.50 -13.13 -5.52
N ALA A 67 7.61 -13.88 -5.37
CA ALA A 67 7.88 -14.67 -4.19
C ALA A 67 8.10 -13.79 -2.96
N VAL A 68 8.91 -12.73 -3.10
CA VAL A 68 9.16 -11.74 -2.05
C VAL A 68 7.87 -11.03 -1.64
N ASP A 69 7.07 -10.55 -2.58
CA ASP A 69 5.82 -9.83 -2.30
C ASP A 69 4.81 -10.71 -1.52
N SER A 70 4.69 -11.97 -1.91
CA SER A 70 3.85 -12.94 -1.18
C SER A 70 4.42 -13.25 0.21
N ALA A 71 5.74 -13.37 0.31
CA ALA A 71 6.44 -13.67 1.56
C ALA A 71 6.33 -12.54 2.57
N ILE A 72 6.58 -11.29 2.17
CA ILE A 72 6.52 -10.12 3.05
C ILE A 72 5.09 -9.87 3.53
N LEU A 73 4.06 -10.07 2.70
CA LEU A 73 2.67 -9.94 3.12
C LEU A 73 2.28 -11.02 4.14
N ALA A 74 2.75 -12.26 3.95
CA ALA A 74 2.51 -13.33 4.91
C ALA A 74 3.30 -13.12 6.23
N ALA A 75 4.50 -12.54 6.14
CA ALA A 75 5.38 -12.29 7.27
C ALA A 75 5.05 -11.01 8.04
N SER A 76 4.43 -10.02 7.41
CA SER A 76 3.97 -8.79 8.05
C SER A 76 2.68 -8.98 8.83
N SER A 77 2.03 -10.15 8.72
CA SER A 77 0.78 -10.42 9.43
C SER A 77 0.96 -10.38 10.95
N MET A 78 0.13 -9.62 11.66
CA MET A 78 0.13 -9.52 13.12
C MET A 78 -0.32 -10.80 13.81
N SER A 79 -1.07 -11.66 13.10
CA SER A 79 -1.47 -12.99 13.57
C SER A 79 -0.42 -14.07 13.31
N GLN A 80 0.70 -13.72 12.66
CA GLN A 80 1.76 -14.67 12.35
C GLN A 80 2.58 -15.02 13.60
N GLU A 81 2.61 -16.29 13.99
CA GLU A 81 3.41 -16.77 15.12
C GLU A 81 4.84 -17.16 14.73
N LEU A 82 5.08 -17.44 13.45
CA LEU A 82 6.41 -17.79 12.95
C LEU A 82 7.34 -16.56 12.89
N ASP A 83 8.64 -16.84 13.03
CA ASP A 83 9.69 -15.86 12.78
C ASP A 83 9.64 -15.37 11.32
N ALA A 84 9.68 -14.06 11.14
CA ALA A 84 9.53 -13.43 9.82
C ALA A 84 10.68 -13.82 8.87
N THR A 85 11.91 -13.94 9.38
CA THR A 85 13.07 -14.31 8.57
C THR A 85 12.92 -15.73 8.02
N THR A 86 12.58 -16.66 8.90
CA THR A 86 12.35 -18.07 8.56
C THR A 86 11.23 -18.22 7.54
N LEU A 87 10.11 -17.53 7.75
CA LEU A 87 8.96 -17.60 6.83
C LEU A 87 9.33 -17.06 5.44
N VAL A 88 10.03 -15.93 5.36
CA VAL A 88 10.44 -15.35 4.07
C VAL A 88 11.40 -16.29 3.34
N GLN A 89 12.37 -16.85 4.04
CA GLN A 89 13.31 -17.82 3.48
C GLN A 89 12.60 -19.06 2.92
N GLU A 90 11.58 -19.59 3.61
CA GLU A 90 10.79 -20.72 3.12
C GLU A 90 10.00 -20.39 1.85
N TYR A 91 9.41 -19.20 1.75
CA TYR A 91 8.71 -18.77 0.55
C TYR A 91 9.64 -18.66 -0.66
N VAL A 92 10.82 -18.07 -0.45
CA VAL A 92 11.86 -17.92 -1.46
C VAL A 92 12.37 -19.31 -1.91
N ALA A 93 12.62 -20.21 -0.97
CA ALA A 93 13.03 -21.58 -1.27
C ALA A 93 11.96 -22.34 -2.08
N LYS A 94 10.68 -22.21 -1.70
CA LYS A 94 9.55 -22.80 -2.45
C LYS A 94 9.41 -22.25 -3.86
N ALA A 95 9.79 -20.99 -4.08
CA ALA A 95 9.84 -20.38 -5.42
C ALA A 95 11.05 -20.83 -6.26
N GLY A 96 11.94 -21.65 -5.71
CA GLY A 96 13.10 -22.21 -6.42
C GLY A 96 14.33 -21.30 -6.41
N PHE A 97 14.39 -20.35 -5.48
CA PHE A 97 15.53 -19.46 -5.28
C PHE A 97 16.31 -19.87 -4.01
N ASN A 98 17.55 -19.41 -3.91
CA ASN A 98 18.38 -19.67 -2.74
C ASN A 98 17.94 -18.77 -1.58
N ALA A 99 17.58 -19.36 -0.45
CA ALA A 99 17.15 -18.63 0.74
C ALA A 99 18.29 -17.83 1.40
N ASP A 100 19.54 -18.27 1.23
CA ASP A 100 20.71 -17.64 1.85
C ASP A 100 21.08 -16.30 1.20
N ASP A 101 20.61 -16.04 -0.02
CA ASP A 101 20.89 -14.81 -0.78
C ASP A 101 19.92 -13.67 -0.42
N VAL A 102 19.07 -13.88 0.60
CA VAL A 102 18.02 -12.95 1.01
C VAL A 102 18.34 -12.32 2.36
N THR A 103 18.39 -11.00 2.40
CA THR A 103 18.49 -10.23 3.65
C THR A 103 17.09 -9.82 4.09
N VAL A 104 16.67 -10.28 5.26
CA VAL A 104 15.37 -9.94 5.86
C VAL A 104 15.60 -9.01 7.05
N THR A 105 14.86 -7.90 7.09
CA THR A 105 14.88 -6.93 8.18
C THR A 105 13.47 -6.84 8.78
N PRO A 106 13.17 -7.62 9.83
CA PRO A 106 11.92 -7.49 10.57
C PRO A 106 11.96 -6.27 11.51
N MET A 107 10.83 -5.60 11.65
CA MET A 107 10.64 -4.47 12.56
C MET A 107 9.26 -4.55 13.21
N ASP A 108 9.26 -4.93 14.49
CA ASP A 108 8.07 -4.98 15.33
C ASP A 108 8.02 -3.75 16.22
N VAL A 109 6.89 -3.04 16.20
CA VAL A 109 6.62 -1.90 17.07
C VAL A 109 5.57 -2.32 18.08
N TYR A 110 5.88 -2.18 19.36
CA TYR A 110 4.99 -2.48 20.47
C TYR A 110 4.36 -1.20 21.00
N SER A 111 3.12 -1.29 21.48
CA SER A 111 2.47 -0.21 22.23
C SER A 111 3.32 0.21 23.43
N GLY A 112 3.37 1.50 23.76
CA GLY A 112 4.20 2.07 24.83
C GLY A 112 3.95 1.53 26.25
N SER A 113 2.88 0.76 26.45
CA SER A 113 2.59 0.01 27.68
C SER A 113 3.03 -1.46 27.66
N GLY A 114 3.66 -1.92 26.57
CA GLY A 114 4.14 -3.31 26.40
C GLY A 114 3.04 -4.34 26.19
N ALA A 115 1.78 -3.90 26.03
CA ALA A 115 0.61 -4.77 26.12
C ALA A 115 0.05 -5.29 24.78
N GLY A 116 0.71 -4.97 23.65
CA GLY A 116 0.31 -5.50 22.35
C GLY A 116 1.23 -5.04 21.23
N LEU A 117 1.45 -5.89 20.23
CA LEU A 117 2.08 -5.52 18.98
C LEU A 117 1.20 -4.44 18.31
N TYR A 118 1.77 -3.30 17.98
CA TYR A 118 1.07 -2.16 17.37
C TYR A 118 1.20 -2.21 15.85
N SER A 119 2.40 -2.47 15.36
CA SER A 119 2.64 -2.69 13.94
C SER A 119 3.75 -3.69 13.72
N ARG A 120 3.60 -4.50 12.68
CA ARG A 120 4.62 -5.44 12.21
C ARG A 120 5.01 -5.07 10.81
N SER A 121 6.29 -4.78 10.60
CA SER A 121 6.85 -4.46 9.29
C SER A 121 7.94 -5.46 8.95
N VAL A 122 7.99 -5.89 7.70
CA VAL A 122 9.03 -6.77 7.18
C VAL A 122 9.57 -6.17 5.90
N SER A 123 10.87 -5.95 5.84
CA SER A 123 11.59 -5.53 4.64
C SER A 123 12.52 -6.63 4.17
N VAL A 124 12.65 -6.78 2.85
CA VAL A 124 13.48 -7.78 2.21
C VAL A 124 14.31 -7.13 1.12
N ASP A 125 15.60 -7.44 1.10
CA ASP A 125 16.56 -7.02 0.08
C ASP A 125 17.33 -8.24 -0.43
N THR A 126 17.38 -8.41 -1.75
CA THR A 126 18.07 -9.54 -2.39
C THR A 126 18.51 -9.21 -3.81
N THR A 127 19.43 -9.99 -4.37
CA THR A 127 19.90 -9.84 -5.75
C THR A 127 19.79 -11.17 -6.47
N VAL A 128 19.13 -11.16 -7.62
CA VAL A 128 19.00 -12.32 -8.49
C VAL A 128 20.12 -12.31 -9.52
N SER A 129 20.97 -13.33 -9.50
CA SER A 129 22.01 -13.55 -10.50
C SER A 129 21.59 -14.63 -11.50
N THR A 130 21.57 -14.30 -12.80
CA THR A 130 21.30 -15.27 -13.87
C THR A 130 22.48 -15.35 -14.81
N SER A 131 22.89 -16.58 -15.11
CA SER A 131 23.89 -16.86 -16.14
C SER A 131 23.33 -16.56 -17.54
N THR A 132 24.11 -15.86 -18.36
CA THR A 132 23.77 -15.49 -19.73
C THR A 132 24.39 -16.44 -20.73
N MET A 133 23.63 -16.87 -21.74
CA MET A 133 24.08 -17.86 -22.72
C MET A 133 24.78 -17.23 -23.93
N PHE A 134 24.21 -16.14 -24.47
CA PHE A 134 24.72 -15.46 -25.67
C PHE A 134 25.64 -14.29 -25.32
N MET A 135 25.30 -13.52 -24.29
CA MET A 135 26.15 -12.43 -23.78
C MET A 135 27.48 -12.96 -23.20
N SER A 136 27.55 -14.23 -22.78
CA SER A 136 28.80 -14.83 -22.29
C SER A 136 29.87 -14.93 -23.36
N MET A 137 29.47 -15.06 -24.64
CA MET A 137 30.38 -15.02 -25.78
C MET A 137 31.02 -13.64 -25.97
N LEU A 138 30.39 -12.59 -25.43
CA LEU A 138 30.89 -11.21 -25.44
C LEU A 138 31.60 -10.84 -24.12
N GLY A 139 31.81 -11.81 -23.23
CA GLY A 139 32.50 -11.63 -21.95
C GLY A 139 31.60 -11.27 -20.76
N VAL A 140 30.28 -11.15 -20.94
CA VAL A 140 29.33 -10.93 -19.85
C VAL A 140 28.73 -12.27 -19.47
N THR A 141 29.15 -12.87 -18.35
CA THR A 141 28.77 -14.24 -17.97
C THR A 141 27.53 -14.32 -17.08
N SER A 142 27.15 -13.23 -16.42
CA SER A 142 25.92 -13.14 -15.63
C SER A 142 25.34 -11.73 -15.60
N LEU A 143 24.04 -11.66 -15.34
CA LEU A 143 23.31 -10.43 -15.06
C LEU A 143 22.77 -10.49 -13.63
N ASN A 144 22.99 -9.41 -12.89
CA ASN A 144 22.49 -9.24 -11.53
C ASN A 144 21.36 -8.23 -11.56
N SER A 145 20.23 -8.54 -10.91
CA SER A 145 19.15 -7.59 -10.73
C SER A 145 18.71 -7.53 -9.27
N PRO A 146 18.64 -6.33 -8.68
CA PRO A 146 18.13 -6.15 -7.34
C PRO A 146 16.62 -6.42 -7.32
N VAL A 147 16.18 -7.00 -6.21
CA VAL A 147 14.78 -7.24 -5.84
C VAL A 147 14.65 -6.79 -4.40
N ALA A 148 13.67 -5.94 -4.13
CA ALA A 148 13.40 -5.42 -2.80
C ALA A 148 11.89 -5.26 -2.60
N GLY A 149 11.45 -5.36 -1.36
CA GLY A 149 10.05 -5.19 -1.00
C GLY A 149 9.87 -5.01 0.50
N SER A 150 8.84 -4.26 0.89
CA SER A 150 8.46 -4.08 2.28
C SER A 150 6.95 -4.13 2.44
N ALA A 151 6.47 -4.80 3.49
CA ALA A 151 5.07 -4.80 3.88
C ALA A 151 4.93 -4.50 5.37
N GLN A 152 3.87 -3.78 5.72
CA GLN A 152 3.55 -3.43 7.10
C GLN A 152 2.06 -3.68 7.33
N GLU A 153 1.75 -4.40 8.40
CA GLU A 153 0.41 -4.40 8.99
C GLU A 153 0.45 -3.58 10.27
N SER A 154 -0.52 -2.69 10.42
CA SER A 154 -0.71 -1.90 11.64
C SER A 154 -2.11 -2.16 12.16
N SER A 155 -2.19 -2.24 13.47
CA SER A 155 -3.45 -2.26 14.17
C SER A 155 -3.95 -0.84 14.40
N GLU A 156 -5.16 -0.52 13.93
CA GLU A 156 -5.78 0.78 14.12
C GLU A 156 -6.46 0.87 15.50
N ASN A 157 -6.52 2.09 16.06
CA ASN A 157 -7.34 2.40 17.22
C ASN A 157 -8.75 2.78 16.74
N VAL A 158 -9.77 2.22 17.36
CA VAL A 158 -11.17 2.49 17.02
C VAL A 158 -11.80 3.35 18.10
N GLU A 159 -12.27 4.54 17.74
CA GLU A 159 -13.02 5.42 18.64
C GLU A 159 -14.48 5.51 18.20
N ILE A 160 -15.40 5.14 19.08
CA ILE A 160 -16.84 5.07 18.80
C ILE A 160 -17.57 6.02 19.76
N SER A 161 -18.36 6.94 19.22
CA SER A 161 -19.25 7.80 20.01
C SER A 161 -20.70 7.35 19.84
N LEU A 162 -21.31 6.81 20.90
CA LEU A 162 -22.72 6.45 20.94
C LEU A 162 -23.54 7.62 21.49
N ILE A 163 -24.39 8.20 20.65
CA ILE A 163 -25.33 9.24 21.05
C ILE A 163 -26.69 8.58 21.28
N LEU A 164 -27.14 8.55 22.54
CA LEU A 164 -28.28 7.73 22.98
C LEU A 164 -29.46 8.61 23.42
N ASP A 165 -30.63 8.43 22.80
CA ASP A 165 -31.85 9.14 23.21
C ASP A 165 -32.38 8.55 24.54
N ILE A 166 -32.59 9.43 25.53
CA ILE A 166 -33.20 9.11 26.84
C ILE A 166 -34.46 9.97 27.09
N SER A 167 -35.11 10.45 26.03
CA SER A 167 -36.36 11.21 26.09
C SER A 167 -37.53 10.41 26.67
N GLY A 168 -38.59 11.10 27.10
CA GLY A 168 -39.76 10.46 27.71
C GLY A 168 -40.44 9.41 26.83
N SER A 169 -40.36 9.52 25.50
CA SER A 169 -40.88 8.50 24.57
C SER A 169 -40.09 7.19 24.58
N MET A 170 -38.89 7.18 25.14
CA MET A 170 -38.09 5.96 25.31
C MET A 170 -38.65 5.05 26.41
N ASN A 171 -39.57 5.54 27.25
CA ASN A 171 -40.30 4.74 28.22
C ASN A 171 -41.55 4.05 27.63
N TRP A 172 -41.83 4.24 26.33
CA TRP A 172 -42.92 3.54 25.66
C TRP A 172 -42.51 2.14 25.21
N ASP A 173 -43.51 1.32 24.91
CA ASP A 173 -43.31 -0.02 24.39
C ASP A 173 -42.40 0.00 23.16
N SER A 174 -41.44 -0.92 23.16
CA SER A 174 -40.57 -1.16 22.02
C SER A 174 -41.31 -1.95 20.93
N ALA A 175 -40.62 -2.26 19.83
CA ALA A 175 -41.17 -3.19 18.84
C ALA A 175 -41.45 -4.59 19.43
N ASP A 176 -40.79 -4.93 20.53
CA ASP A 176 -41.11 -6.05 21.40
C ASP A 176 -41.98 -5.54 22.56
N ALA A 177 -43.26 -5.97 22.59
CA ALA A 177 -44.25 -5.52 23.58
C ALA A 177 -43.95 -5.95 25.03
N THR A 178 -42.83 -6.64 25.26
CA THR A 178 -42.36 -7.07 26.59
C THR A 178 -41.39 -6.08 27.25
N LYS A 179 -40.89 -5.09 26.51
CA LYS A 179 -39.87 -4.13 26.98
C LYS A 179 -40.16 -2.71 26.51
N THR A 180 -39.68 -1.74 27.29
CA THR A 180 -39.62 -0.34 26.86
C THR A 180 -38.53 -0.14 25.80
N LYS A 181 -38.64 0.91 24.98
CA LYS A 181 -37.59 1.27 24.00
C LYS A 181 -36.24 1.52 24.66
N LEU A 182 -36.22 2.06 25.88
CA LEU A 182 -35.01 2.30 26.66
C LEU A 182 -34.34 0.98 27.09
N GLU A 183 -35.12 -0.01 27.53
CA GLU A 183 -34.60 -1.33 27.86
C GLU A 183 -34.04 -2.04 26.62
N ALA A 184 -34.76 -1.99 25.51
CA ALA A 184 -34.28 -2.52 24.24
C ALA A 184 -32.99 -1.82 23.75
N LEU A 185 -32.89 -0.49 23.93
CA LEU A 185 -31.68 0.28 23.59
C LEU A 185 -30.49 -0.14 24.47
N LYS A 186 -30.70 -0.35 25.77
CA LYS A 186 -29.65 -0.83 26.68
C LYS A 186 -29.16 -2.21 26.27
N ASP A 187 -30.07 -3.13 25.96
CA ASP A 187 -29.71 -4.47 25.51
C ASP A 187 -28.92 -4.43 24.20
N ALA A 188 -29.37 -3.64 23.23
CA ALA A 188 -28.69 -3.45 21.96
C ALA A 188 -27.31 -2.78 22.12
N ALA A 189 -27.20 -1.77 22.99
CA ALA A 189 -25.94 -1.09 23.28
C ALA A 189 -24.93 -2.03 23.95
N ASN A 190 -25.37 -2.85 24.92
CA ASN A 190 -24.52 -3.87 25.53
C ASN A 190 -24.07 -4.90 24.50
N SER A 191 -25.00 -5.43 23.69
CA SER A 191 -24.64 -6.38 22.62
C SER A 191 -23.68 -5.79 21.59
N PHE A 192 -23.84 -4.51 21.25
CA PHE A 192 -22.92 -3.79 20.38
C PHE A 192 -21.52 -3.65 21.01
N ILE A 193 -21.46 -3.22 22.27
CA ILE A 193 -20.21 -3.08 23.02
C ILE A 193 -19.50 -4.43 23.10
N ASP A 194 -20.21 -5.50 23.46
CA ASP A 194 -19.69 -6.85 23.54
C ASP A 194 -19.15 -7.32 22.17
N ALA A 195 -19.91 -7.12 21.09
CA ALA A 195 -19.48 -7.49 19.73
C ALA A 195 -18.23 -6.71 19.27
N VAL A 196 -18.12 -5.43 19.63
CA VAL A 196 -16.94 -4.62 19.33
C VAL A 196 -15.73 -5.11 20.12
N PHE A 197 -15.88 -5.43 21.40
CA PHE A 197 -14.78 -5.94 22.23
C PHE A 197 -14.41 -7.40 21.93
N GLU A 198 -15.32 -8.21 21.40
CA GLU A 198 -15.01 -9.58 20.95
C GLU A 198 -14.24 -9.59 19.63
N SER A 199 -14.52 -8.61 18.74
CA SER A 199 -13.87 -8.51 17.43
C SER A 199 -12.58 -7.69 17.41
N ASN A 200 -12.26 -6.98 18.49
CA ASN A 200 -11.10 -6.08 18.57
C ASN A 200 -10.36 -6.21 19.91
N ASP A 201 -9.11 -5.74 19.93
CA ASP A 201 -8.35 -5.62 21.18
C ASP A 201 -8.98 -4.57 22.11
N PRO A 202 -9.41 -4.94 23.35
CA PRO A 202 -10.04 -4.02 24.29
C PRO A 202 -9.20 -2.80 24.66
N GLN A 203 -7.88 -2.87 24.50
CA GLN A 203 -6.99 -1.74 24.80
C GLN A 203 -6.95 -0.69 23.69
N ARG A 204 -7.55 -0.99 22.53
CA ARG A 204 -7.52 -0.13 21.34
C ARG A 204 -8.88 0.37 20.89
N VAL A 205 -9.94 -0.07 21.58
CA VAL A 205 -11.28 0.46 21.41
C VAL A 205 -11.58 1.46 22.51
N SER A 206 -11.88 2.69 22.14
CA SER A 206 -12.44 3.70 23.03
C SER A 206 -13.90 3.93 22.67
N ILE A 207 -14.79 3.76 23.65
CA ILE A 207 -16.22 3.99 23.46
C ILE A 207 -16.67 5.14 24.37
N ASN A 208 -17.17 6.21 23.76
CA ASN A 208 -17.80 7.31 24.45
C ASN A 208 -19.33 7.19 24.37
N ILE A 209 -20.03 7.41 25.48
CA ILE A 209 -21.49 7.33 25.56
C ILE A 209 -22.04 8.70 25.94
N ILE A 210 -22.89 9.24 25.08
CA ILE A 210 -23.50 10.57 25.20
C ILE A 210 -25.01 10.41 25.28
N PRO A 211 -25.61 10.29 26.48
CA PRO A 211 -27.05 10.28 26.62
C PRO A 211 -27.61 11.70 26.42
N TYR A 212 -28.67 11.82 25.62
CA TYR A 212 -29.32 13.10 25.33
C TYR A 212 -30.84 13.02 25.49
N ASN A 213 -31.44 14.14 25.90
CA ASN A 213 -32.88 14.39 25.73
C ASN A 213 -33.10 15.78 25.11
N GLN A 214 -33.44 16.78 25.91
CA GLN A 214 -33.35 18.22 25.60
C GLN A 214 -31.94 18.77 25.89
N GLN A 215 -31.21 18.14 26.81
CA GLN A 215 -29.86 18.51 27.23
C GLN A 215 -28.97 17.26 27.26
N VAL A 216 -27.66 17.46 27.20
CA VAL A 216 -26.68 16.39 27.36
C VAL A 216 -26.22 16.38 28.81
N TYR A 217 -26.20 15.20 29.41
CA TYR A 217 -25.62 15.04 30.74
C TYR A 217 -24.08 15.10 30.63
N VAL A 218 -23.48 16.10 31.28
CA VAL A 218 -22.03 16.26 31.38
C VAL A 218 -21.63 16.05 32.84
N PRO A 219 -20.79 15.06 33.17
CA PRO A 219 -20.35 14.87 34.54
C PRO A 219 -19.50 16.05 35.03
N ASN A 220 -19.60 16.39 36.33
CA ASN A 220 -18.92 17.55 36.92
C ASN A 220 -17.42 17.62 36.65
N GLY A 221 -16.73 16.47 36.55
CA GLY A 221 -15.29 16.43 36.24
C GLY A 221 -14.94 16.81 34.80
N LEU A 222 -15.86 16.61 33.84
CA LEU A 222 -15.72 17.13 32.48
C LEU A 222 -16.16 18.59 32.43
N LEU A 223 -17.25 18.93 33.12
CA LEU A 223 -17.78 20.29 33.17
C LEU A 223 -16.80 21.29 33.80
N SER A 224 -16.03 20.89 34.82
CA SER A 224 -14.99 21.74 35.44
C SER A 224 -13.80 22.03 34.54
N ARG A 225 -13.65 21.31 33.42
CA ARG A 225 -12.61 21.51 32.41
C ARG A 225 -13.12 22.32 31.21
N LEU A 226 -14.42 22.60 31.17
CA LEU A 226 -15.02 23.47 30.18
C LEU A 226 -15.07 24.90 30.75
N PRO A 227 -14.89 25.94 29.92
CA PRO A 227 -14.97 27.33 30.36
C PRO A 227 -16.43 27.71 30.66
N VAL A 228 -16.99 27.24 31.78
CA VAL A 228 -18.35 27.56 32.19
C VAL A 228 -18.42 29.02 32.61
N ASN A 229 -19.03 29.86 31.79
CA ASN A 229 -19.34 31.24 32.14
C ASN A 229 -20.80 31.32 32.61
N ASN A 230 -21.04 31.94 33.78
CA ASN A 230 -22.39 32.36 34.16
C ASN A 230 -22.78 33.58 33.31
N SER A 231 -23.01 33.34 32.03
CA SER A 231 -23.26 34.39 31.04
C SER A 231 -24.60 35.05 31.31
N THR A 232 -24.55 36.34 31.60
CA THR A 232 -25.76 37.14 31.81
C THR A 232 -26.04 37.97 30.56
N VAL A 233 -27.20 37.79 29.94
CA VAL A 233 -27.58 38.52 28.72
C VAL A 233 -28.14 39.88 29.11
N VAL A 234 -27.49 40.95 28.65
CA VAL A 234 -27.96 42.34 28.80
C VAL A 234 -28.84 42.68 27.59
N VAL A 235 -30.10 43.02 27.84
CA VAL A 235 -31.05 43.37 26.77
C VAL A 235 -30.86 44.84 26.43
N SER A 236 -30.49 45.14 25.17
CA SER A 236 -30.35 46.52 24.69
C SER A 236 -30.97 46.68 23.29
N PRO A 237 -31.86 47.67 23.10
CA PRO A 237 -32.34 48.64 24.09
C PRO A 237 -33.37 48.04 25.06
N VAL A 238 -33.34 48.47 26.32
CA VAL A 238 -34.32 48.05 27.34
C VAL A 238 -35.69 48.64 26.98
N PRO A 239 -36.77 47.82 26.91
CA PRO A 239 -38.12 48.31 26.66
C PRO A 239 -38.57 49.36 27.70
N SER A 240 -39.28 50.40 27.27
CA SER A 240 -39.57 51.58 28.11
C SER A 240 -40.80 51.43 29.03
N TYR A 241 -41.04 50.25 29.61
CA TYR A 241 -42.15 50.02 30.55
C TYR A 241 -41.66 49.67 31.96
N THR A 242 -42.47 50.00 32.97
CA THR A 242 -42.18 49.70 34.37
C THR A 242 -42.10 48.19 34.59
N GLY A 243 -40.94 47.67 34.97
CA GLY A 243 -40.68 46.22 35.10
C GLY A 243 -39.99 45.58 33.89
N ALA A 244 -39.49 46.38 32.93
CA ALA A 244 -38.69 45.86 31.84
C ALA A 244 -37.42 45.16 32.35
N LEU A 245 -37.20 43.93 31.89
CA LEU A 245 -36.02 43.14 32.20
C LEU A 245 -34.83 43.72 31.45
N ALA A 246 -33.93 44.41 32.17
CA ALA A 246 -32.70 44.96 31.60
C ALA A 246 -31.61 43.88 31.42
N GLN A 247 -31.72 42.81 32.20
CA GLN A 247 -30.75 41.72 32.23
C GLN A 247 -31.44 40.46 32.76
N TYR A 248 -31.18 39.31 32.15
CA TYR A 248 -31.64 38.02 32.68
C TYR A 248 -30.49 37.02 32.70
N GLN A 249 -30.44 36.21 33.75
CA GLN A 249 -29.57 35.04 33.83
C GLN A 249 -30.12 33.99 32.88
N THR A 250 -29.30 33.45 32.00
CA THR A 250 -29.70 32.35 31.11
C THR A 250 -29.64 30.99 31.82
N GLN A 251 -29.22 30.95 33.10
CA GLN A 251 -28.98 29.72 33.85
C GLN A 251 -29.54 29.76 35.27
N ASP A 252 -29.97 28.59 35.76
CA ASP A 252 -30.38 28.36 37.14
C ASP A 252 -29.12 28.36 38.04
N PRO A 253 -29.08 29.13 39.15
CA PRO A 253 -27.96 29.11 40.10
C PRO A 253 -27.64 27.74 40.69
N ASN A 254 -28.54 26.75 40.56
CA ASN A 254 -28.35 25.37 41.00
C ASN A 254 -27.92 24.40 39.89
N ALA A 255 -27.91 24.82 38.62
CA ALA A 255 -27.55 23.97 37.49
C ALA A 255 -26.61 24.71 36.52
N PRO A 256 -25.30 24.38 36.50
CA PRO A 256 -24.37 24.95 35.53
C PRO A 256 -24.72 24.44 34.13
N CYS A 257 -25.22 25.33 33.26
CA CYS A 257 -25.37 25.05 31.83
C CYS A 257 -24.11 25.54 31.08
N PHE A 258 -23.85 24.95 29.93
CA PHE A 258 -22.80 25.40 29.02
C PHE A 258 -23.46 25.65 27.67
N ILE A 259 -23.29 26.85 27.12
CA ILE A 259 -23.78 27.21 25.78
C ILE A 259 -22.55 27.26 24.89
N PHE A 260 -22.55 26.48 23.82
CA PHE A 260 -21.52 26.59 22.79
C PHE A 260 -21.90 27.71 21.82
N ASP A 261 -20.99 28.65 21.61
CA ASP A 261 -21.09 29.63 20.53
C ASP A 261 -20.34 29.11 19.29
N ASP A 262 -20.64 29.66 18.11
CA ASP A 262 -19.99 29.26 16.84
C ASP A 262 -18.44 29.37 16.89
N ALA A 263 -17.91 30.25 17.75
CA ALA A 263 -16.49 30.42 17.96
C ALA A 263 -15.81 29.24 18.71
N ASP A 264 -16.56 28.53 19.55
CA ASP A 264 -16.04 27.41 20.35
C ASP A 264 -15.71 26.18 19.49
N PHE A 265 -16.33 26.07 18.30
CA PHE A 265 -16.11 24.98 17.35
C PHE A 265 -14.95 25.23 16.37
N GLN A 266 -14.26 26.38 16.46
CA GLN A 266 -13.13 26.67 15.57
C GLN A 266 -11.85 25.94 15.96
N THR A 267 -11.80 25.29 17.12
CA THR A 267 -10.66 24.47 17.55
C THR A 267 -11.13 23.15 18.16
N LEU A 268 -10.47 22.04 17.81
CA LEU A 268 -10.72 20.71 18.41
C LEU A 268 -10.14 20.55 19.83
N ARG A 269 -9.64 21.62 20.44
CA ARG A 269 -9.01 21.59 21.76
C ARG A 269 -9.99 22.14 22.78
N LEU A 270 -10.28 21.36 23.83
CA LEU A 270 -10.89 21.89 25.04
C LEU A 270 -9.94 22.94 25.62
N GLY A 271 -10.39 24.18 25.73
CA GLY A 271 -9.56 25.30 26.21
C GLY A 271 -9.05 25.03 27.62
N GLU A 272 -7.73 24.90 27.77
CA GLU A 272 -7.09 24.86 29.09
C GLU A 272 -7.34 26.21 29.78
N THR A 273 -8.29 26.25 30.71
CA THR A 273 -8.34 27.36 31.67
C THR A 273 -7.14 27.22 32.60
N ASN A 274 -6.13 28.05 32.36
CA ASN A 274 -4.93 28.22 33.16
C ASN A 274 -5.21 28.12 34.67
N GLY A 275 -4.54 27.20 35.37
CA GLY A 275 -4.50 27.21 36.84
C GLY A 275 -4.21 25.87 37.49
N PHE A 276 -3.00 25.35 37.36
CA PHE A 276 -2.46 24.36 38.29
C PHE A 276 -1.90 25.07 39.53
N ASN A 277 -2.46 24.76 40.70
CA ASN A 277 -1.77 24.56 41.98
C ASN A 277 -2.57 23.55 42.80
#